data_AF-A0A1S1KC71-F1
#
_entry.id   AF-A0A1S1KC71-F1
#
_cell.length_a   1.000
_cell.length_b   1.000
_cell.length_c   1.000
_cell.angle_alpha   90.00
_cell.angle_beta   90.00
_cell.angle_gamma   90.00
#
_symmetry.space_group_name_H-M   'P 1'
#
loop_
_entity.id
_entity.type
_entity.pdbx_description
1 polymer ?
#
loop_
_entity_poly.entity_id
_entity_poly.type
_entity_poly.pdbx_seq_one_letter_code
_entity_poly.pdbx_strand_id
1 'polypeptide(L)' 'MDQLVADLAEVEPSAVVQMIDAATPIPRAVFTADTDAGRVLVWATLAELAHTCGQCGRVEPERITWCAKCGENQR' A
#
# COMPACT_ATOMS: atom_id res chain seq x y z
N MET A 1 6.18 -1.75 3.86
CA MET A 1 6.94 -0.58 3.40
C MET A 1 8.33 -1.02 2.95
N ASP A 2 9.05 -1.79 3.77
CA ASP A 2 10.40 -2.28 3.48
C ASP A 2 10.53 -3.00 2.13
N GLN A 3 9.55 -3.84 1.77
CA GLN A 3 9.55 -4.51 0.46
C GLN A 3 9.46 -3.52 -0.71
N LEU A 4 8.51 -2.57 -0.68
CA LEU A 4 8.39 -1.55 -1.73
C LEU A 4 9.67 -0.72 -1.87
N VAL A 5 10.32 -0.36 -0.75
CA VAL A 5 11.59 0.39 -0.79
C VAL A 5 12.70 -0.43 -1.44
N ALA A 6 12.78 -1.73 -1.14
CA ALA A 6 13.75 -2.63 -1.76
C ALA A 6 13.49 -2.79 -3.28
N ASP A 7 12.24 -3.02 -3.68
CA ASP A 7 11.86 -3.19 -5.08
C ASP A 7 12.11 -1.90 -5.89
N LEU A 8 11.81 -0.75 -5.29
CA LEU A 8 12.12 0.56 -5.89
C LEU A 8 13.62 0.77 -6.02
N ALA A 9 14.42 0.42 -5.02
CA ALA A 9 15.87 0.58 -5.09
C ALA A 9 16.51 -0.23 -6.22
N GLU A 10 15.89 -1.36 -6.64
CA GLU A 10 16.35 -2.17 -7.76
C GLU A 10 16.04 -1.52 -9.12
N VAL A 11 14.83 -0.97 -9.31
CA VAL A 11 14.38 -0.44 -10.61
C VAL A 11 14.66 1.05 -10.80
N GLU A 12 14.65 1.81 -9.70
CA GLU A 12 14.88 3.25 -9.65
C GLU A 12 15.56 3.64 -8.33
N PRO A 13 16.91 3.54 -8.25
CA PRO A 13 17.66 3.80 -7.02
C PRO A 13 17.49 5.21 -6.44
N SER A 14 17.07 6.19 -7.26
CA SER A 14 16.77 7.55 -6.85
C SER A 14 15.38 7.73 -6.23
N ALA A 15 14.50 6.72 -6.35
CA ALA A 15 13.16 6.80 -5.82
C ALA A 15 13.17 6.86 -4.29
N VAL A 16 12.25 7.63 -3.72
CA VAL A 16 12.12 7.81 -2.28
C VAL A 16 10.67 7.59 -1.89
N VAL A 17 10.42 6.71 -0.92
CA VAL A 17 9.11 6.57 -0.27
C VAL A 17 9.18 7.25 1.08
N GLN A 18 8.40 8.31 1.25
CA GLN A 18 8.38 9.09 2.50
C GLN A 18 7.33 8.55 3.46
N MET A 19 6.20 8.07 2.93
CA MET A 19 5.08 7.59 3.73
C MET A 19 4.24 6.62 2.93
N ILE A 20 3.73 5.60 3.62
CA ILE A 20 2.59 4.79 3.16
C ILE A 20 1.56 4.78 4.28
N ASP A 21 0.35 5.22 3.98
CA ASP A 21 -0.81 5.10 4.85
C ASP A 21 -1.73 4.03 4.28
N ALA A 22 -1.72 2.86 4.92
CA ALA A 22 -2.59 1.72 4.63
C ALA A 22 -3.80 1.63 5.58
N ALA A 23 -3.88 2.50 6.59
CA ALA A 23 -4.90 2.44 7.63
C ALA A 23 -6.17 3.24 7.26
N THR A 24 -6.23 3.80 6.05
CA THR A 24 -7.35 4.59 5.54
C THR A 24 -8.14 3.83 4.48
N PRO A 25 -9.42 4.19 4.24
CA PRO A 25 -10.28 3.53 3.24
C PRO A 25 -9.73 3.53 1.80
N ILE A 26 -8.78 4.42 1.51
CA ILE A 26 -8.07 4.50 0.24
C ILE A 26 -6.60 4.64 0.61
N PRO A 27 -5.78 3.59 0.46
CA PRO A 27 -4.36 3.67 0.76
C PRO A 27 -3.68 4.80 -0.01
N ARG A 28 -2.73 5.46 0.63
CA ARG A 28 -2.00 6.59 0.05
C ARG A 28 -0.51 6.42 0.27
N ALA A 29 0.28 6.91 -0.68
CA ALA A 29 1.72 7.03 -0.52
C ALA A 29 2.17 8.45 -0.86
N VAL A 30 3.20 8.91 -0.16
CA VAL A 30 3.97 10.08 -0.55
C VAL A 30 5.33 9.57 -0.99
N PHE A 31 5.67 9.82 -2.25
CA PHE A 31 6.87 9.28 -2.88
C PHE A 31 7.38 10.20 -3.98
N THR A 32 8.66 10.05 -4.30
CA THR A 32 9.32 10.58 -5.49
C THR A 32 9.76 9.39 -6.34
N ALA A 33 9.26 9.31 -7.57
CA ALA A 33 9.72 8.36 -8.58
C ALA A 33 9.58 9.03 -9.96
N ASP A 34 10.70 9.13 -10.67
CA ASP A 34 10.84 9.81 -11.95
C ASP A 34 10.55 8.87 -13.12
N THR A 35 10.75 7.56 -12.95
CA THR A 35 10.51 6.55 -13.97
C THR A 35 9.08 6.01 -13.94
N ASP A 36 8.59 5.54 -15.09
CA ASP A 36 7.31 4.84 -15.15
C ASP A 36 7.33 3.52 -14.36
N ALA A 37 8.46 2.80 -14.38
CA ALA A 37 8.62 1.57 -13.61
C ALA A 37 8.47 1.82 -12.10
N GLY A 38 9.13 2.85 -11.57
CA GLY A 38 9.00 3.23 -10.17
C GLY A 38 7.58 3.65 -9.80
N ARG A 39 6.91 4.46 -10.64
CA ARG A 39 5.51 4.83 -10.43
C ARG A 39 4.59 3.61 -10.43
N VAL A 40 4.76 2.69 -11.38
CA VAL A 40 3.94 1.47 -11.49
C VAL A 40 4.09 0.60 -10.24
N LEU A 41 5.30 0.42 -9.71
CA LEU A 41 5.50 -0.35 -8.47
C LEU A 41 4.73 0.25 -7.29
N VAL A 42 4.82 1.58 -7.10
CA VAL A 42 4.06 2.23 -6.01
C VAL A 42 2.56 2.02 -6.17
N TRP A 43 2.04 2.13 -7.40
CA TRP A 43 0.61 1.98 -7.67
C TRP A 43 0.14 0.54 -7.47
N ALA A 44 0.95 -0.44 -7.88
CA ALA A 44 0.69 -1.85 -7.62
C ALA A 44 0.63 -2.14 -6.12
N THR A 45 1.59 -1.63 -5.34
CA THR A 45 1.55 -1.77 -3.87
C THR A 45 0.32 -1.11 -3.25
N LEU A 46 -0.07 0.09 -3.69
CA LEU A 46 -1.29 0.73 -3.19
C LEU A 46 -2.56 -0.07 -3.55
N ALA A 47 -2.58 -0.72 -4.73
CA ALA A 47 -3.67 -1.60 -5.11
C ALA A 47 -3.75 -2.81 -4.17
N GLU A 48 -2.63 -3.50 -3.90
CA GLU A 48 -2.59 -4.62 -2.95
C GLU A 48 -3.01 -4.22 -1.54
N LEU A 49 -2.55 -3.07 -1.07
CA LEU A 49 -2.94 -2.55 0.24
C LEU A 49 -4.45 -2.25 0.32
N ALA A 50 -5.10 -1.91 -0.79
CA ALA A 50 -6.55 -1.64 -0.79
C ALA A 50 -7.39 -2.90 -0.58
N HIS A 51 -6.79 -4.08 -0.71
CA HIS A 51 -7.37 -5.38 -0.39
C HIS A 51 -7.01 -5.84 1.03
N THR A 52 -6.23 -5.07 1.78
CA THR A 52 -5.70 -5.46 3.08
C THR A 52 -6.44 -4.74 4.19
N CYS A 53 -6.94 -5.49 5.17
CA CYS A 53 -7.55 -4.94 6.37
C CYS A 53 -6.54 -4.13 7.18
N GLY A 54 -6.81 -2.83 7.35
CA GLY A 54 -5.93 -1.91 8.09
C GLY A 54 -5.75 -2.23 9.58
N GLN A 55 -6.60 -3.10 10.15
CA GLN A 55 -6.55 -3.50 11.57
C GLN A 55 -5.70 -4.75 11.82
N CYS A 56 -5.82 -5.76 10.95
CA CYS A 56 -5.22 -7.08 11.20
C CYS A 56 -4.33 -7.60 10.07
N GLY A 57 -4.20 -6.85 8.96
CA GLY A 57 -3.40 -7.25 7.81
C GLY A 57 -3.99 -8.37 6.96
N ARG A 58 -5.25 -8.78 7.21
CA ARG A 58 -5.92 -9.79 6.39
C ARG A 58 -6.16 -9.28 4.98
N VAL A 59 -5.77 -10.06 3.97
CA VAL A 59 -6.08 -9.80 2.56
C VAL A 59 -7.46 -10.37 2.21
N GLU A 60 -8.30 -9.59 1.54
CA GLU A 60 -9.62 -9.97 1.03
C GLU A 60 -9.67 -9.82 -0.50
N PRO A 61 -10.57 -10.55 -1.20
CA PRO A 61 -10.65 -10.47 -2.65
C PRO A 61 -11.21 -9.12 -3.14
N GLU A 62 -12.12 -8.51 -2.41
CA GLU A 62 -12.62 -7.16 -2.67
C GLU A 62 -11.81 -6.08 -1.95
N ARG A 63 -11.96 -4.82 -2.40
CA ARG A 63 -11.37 -3.67 -1.71
C ARG A 63 -12.07 -3.47 -0.37
N ILE A 64 -11.30 -3.33 0.69
CA ILE A 64 -11.82 -3.23 2.06
C ILE A 64 -11.06 -2.20 2.89
N THR A 65 -11.74 -1.59 3.86
CA THR A 65 -11.07 -0.85 4.96
C THR A 65 -10.76 -1.81 6.12
N TRP A 66 -11.78 -2.59 6.51
CA TRP A 66 -11.69 -3.60 7.57
C TRP A 66 -12.32 -4.90 7.09
N CYS A 67 -11.75 -6.05 7.47
CA CYS A 67 -12.38 -7.34 7.24
C CYS A 67 -13.62 -7.49 8.14
N ALA A 68 -14.50 -8.45 7.82
CA ALA A 68 -15.76 -8.66 8.54
C ALA A 68 -15.56 -8.72 10.07
N LYS A 69 -14.58 -9.49 10.54
CA LYS A 69 -14.26 -9.64 11.97
C LYS A 69 -13.83 -8.33 12.63
N CYS A 70 -13.06 -7.49 11.94
CA CYS A 70 -12.59 -6.21 12.48
C CYS A 70 -13.63 -5.11 12.37
N GLY A 71 -14.50 -5.15 11.35
CA GLY A 71 -15.61 -4.23 11.17
C GLY A 71 -16.73 -4.42 12.18
N GLU A 72 -16.95 -5.64 12.67
CA GLU A 72 -17.91 -5.93 13.75
C GLU A 72 -17.57 -5.20 15.06
N ASN A 73 -16.27 -4.98 15.36
CA ASN A 73 -15.81 -4.26 16.55
C ASN A 73 -15.83 -2.73 16.42
N GLN A 74 -16.23 -2.20 15.25
CA GLN A 74 -16.26 -0.75 14.94
C GLN A 74 -17.70 -0.20 14.92
N ARG A 75 -18.70 -1.02 15.26
CA ARG A 75 -20.13 -0.66 15.29
C ARG A 75 -20.63 -0.30 16.68
#